data_AF-A0A7C2R0S5-F1
#
_entry.id   AF-A0A7C2R0S5-F1
#
_cell.length_a   1.000
_cell.length_b   1.000
_cell.length_c   1.000
_cell.angle_alpha   90.00
_cell.angle_beta   90.00
_cell.angle_gamma   90.00
#
_symmetry.space_group_name_H-M   'P 1'
#
loop_
_entity.id
_entity.type
_entity.pdbx_description
1 polymer ?
#
loop_
_entity_poly.entity_id
_entity_poly.type
_entity_poly.pdbx_seq_one_letter_code
_entity_poly.pdbx_strand_id
1 'polypeptide(L)' 'THEFAAGHLGANRSSVTLAAAALQKAGLIAYRRGALTICDRPGLEEAVCECYGTIRDRLHRLFA' A
#
# COMPACT_ATOMS: atom_id res chain seq x y z
N THR A 1 -13.57 10.74 1.77
CA THR A 1 -12.64 11.37 2.74
C THR A 1 -11.46 10.45 2.93
N HIS A 2 -10.23 10.96 2.81
CA HIS A 2 -8.96 10.19 2.82
C HIS A 2 -8.58 9.61 4.21
N GLU A 3 -9.55 9.11 4.96
CA GLU A 3 -9.38 8.88 6.40
C GLU A 3 -8.90 7.48 6.78
N PHE A 4 -8.95 6.50 5.87
CA PHE A 4 -8.64 5.13 6.27
C PHE A 4 -7.16 4.75 6.17
N ALA A 5 -6.36 5.46 5.36
CA ALA A 5 -4.93 5.15 5.17
C ALA A 5 -3.97 5.97 6.06
N ALA A 6 -4.45 7.05 6.69
CA ALA A 6 -3.61 7.98 7.46
C ALA A 6 -3.47 7.62 8.95
N GLY A 7 -4.36 6.78 9.50
CA GLY A 7 -4.40 6.49 10.93
C GLY A 7 -3.48 5.37 11.41
N HIS A 8 -3.05 4.45 10.53
CA HIS A 8 -2.42 3.18 10.97
C HIS A 8 -0.89 3.13 10.89
N LEU A 9 -0.22 4.07 10.22
CA LEU A 9 1.22 3.99 9.95
C LEU A 9 2.07 5.13 10.54
N GLY A 10 1.46 6.11 11.22
CA GLY A 10 2.18 7.31 11.69
C GLY A 10 2.89 8.09 10.56
N ALA A 11 2.60 7.76 9.30
CA ALA A 11 3.21 8.35 8.13
C ALA A 11 2.34 9.52 7.66
N ASN A 12 2.95 10.69 7.56
CA ASN A 12 2.26 11.91 7.14
C ASN A 12 1.63 11.71 5.74
N ARG A 13 0.45 12.30 5.47
CA ARG A 13 -0.29 12.07 4.21
C ARG A 13 0.56 12.30 2.95
N SER A 14 1.52 13.21 3.05
CA SER A 14 2.52 13.50 2.03
C SER A 14 3.39 12.29 1.68
N SER A 15 3.84 11.52 2.67
CA SER A 15 4.65 10.31 2.48
C SER A 15 3.86 9.21 1.77
N VAL A 16 2.60 9.00 2.18
CA VAL A 16 1.70 8.02 1.54
C VAL A 16 1.39 8.43 0.11
N THR A 17 1.15 9.73 -0.14
CA THR A 17 0.88 10.25 -1.48
C THR A 17 2.09 10.12 -2.40
N LEU A 18 3.30 10.38 -1.90
CA LEU A 18 4.53 10.25 -2.67
C LEU A 18 4.82 8.78 -3.04
N ALA A 19 4.66 7.87 -2.07
CA ALA A 19 4.80 6.44 -2.32
C ALA A 19 3.75 5.93 -3.32
N ALA A 20 2.47 6.32 -3.14
CA ALA A 20 1.40 5.96 -4.06
C ALA A 20 1.64 6.51 -5.48
N ALA A 21 2.17 7.73 -5.61
CA ALA A 21 2.52 8.30 -6.90
C ALA A 21 3.63 7.52 -7.61
N ALA A 22 4.66 7.08 -6.86
CA ALA A 22 5.74 6.26 -7.41
C ALA A 22 5.22 4.90 -7.90
N LEU A 23 4.39 4.23 -7.09
CA LEU A 23 3.79 2.93 -7.43
C LEU A 23 2.81 3.05 -8.61
N GLN A 24 2.06 4.15 -8.69
CA GLN A 24 1.17 4.42 -9.83
C GLN A 24 1.96 4.67 -11.12
N LYS A 25 3.07 5.40 -11.05
CA LYS A 25 3.97 5.61 -12.19
C LYS A 25 4.61 4.31 -12.66
N ALA A 26 4.87 3.38 -11.74
CA ALA A 26 5.35 2.03 -12.05
C ALA A 26 4.25 1.10 -12.59
N GLY A 27 2.97 1.54 -12.66
CA GLY A 27 1.86 0.73 -13.15
C GLY A 27 1.37 -0.35 -12.17
N LEU A 28 1.91 -0.38 -10.95
CA LEU A 28 1.61 -1.41 -9.95
C LEU A 28 0.25 -1.18 -9.28
N ILE A 29 -0.16 0.08 -9.16
CA ILE A 29 -1.45 0.49 -8.59
C ILE A 29 -2.14 1.52 -9.46
N ALA A 30 -3.47 1.56 -9.39
CA ALA A 30 -4.29 2.64 -9.93
C ALA A 30 -5.04 3.34 -8.80
N TYR A 31 -5.00 4.67 -8.79
CA TYR A 31 -5.73 5.48 -7.83
C TYR A 31 -6.79 6.32 -8.54
N ARG A 32 -8.07 6.05 -8.26
CA ARG A 32 -9.21 6.78 -8.86
C ARG A 32 -10.23 7.11 -7.77
N ARG A 33 -10.54 8.40 -7.59
CA ARG A 33 -11.60 8.89 -6.69
C ARG A 33 -11.54 8.34 -5.25
N GLY A 34 -10.34 8.15 -4.71
CA GLY A 34 -10.15 7.62 -3.35
C GLY A 34 -10.23 6.10 -3.23
N ALA A 35 -10.40 5.38 -4.34
CA ALA A 35 -10.22 3.94 -4.42
C ALA A 35 -8.82 3.63 -4.96
N LEU A 36 -8.11 2.74 -4.26
CA LEU A 36 -6.84 2.16 -4.68
C LEU A 36 -7.10 0.75 -5.23
N THR A 37 -6.75 0.54 -6.48
CA THR A 37 -6.80 -0.75 -7.14
C THR A 37 -5.38 -1.25 -7.35
N ILE A 38 -5.09 -2.48 -6.93
CA ILE A 38 -3.82 -3.14 -7.23
C ILE A 38 -3.94 -3.70 -8.65
N CYS A 39 -3.11 -3.22 -9.58
CA CYS A 39 -3.10 -3.67 -10.97
C CYS A 39 -2.16 -4.86 -11.17
N ASP A 40 -1.02 -4.84 -10.48
CA ASP A 40 -0.02 -5.90 -10.53
C ASP A 40 0.42 -6.24 -9.11
N ARG A 41 -0.10 -7.35 -8.59
CA ARG A 41 0.21 -7.84 -7.25
C ARG A 41 1.62 -8.44 -7.18
N PRO A 42 2.04 -9.34 -8.09
CA PRO A 42 3.42 -9.83 -8.15
C PRO A 42 4.46 -8.70 -8.24
N GLY A 43 4.29 -7.74 -9.16
CA GLY A 43 5.23 -6.64 -9.31
C GLY A 43 5.28 -5.72 -8.08
N LEU A 44 4.16 -5.60 -7.36
CA LEU A 44 4.13 -4.89 -6.08
C LEU A 44 4.85 -5.65 -4.97
N GLU A 45 4.77 -6.97 -4.95
CA GLU A 45 5.48 -7.83 -3.98
C GLU A 45 7.01 -7.85 -4.24
N GLU A 46 7.46 -7.66 -5.48
CA GLU A 46 8.89 -7.48 -5.80
C GLU A 46 9.42 -6.09 -5.44
N ALA A 47 8.58 -5.06 -5.47
CA ALA A 47 8.96 -3.68 -5.18
C ALA A 47 9.04 -3.36 -3.67
N VAL A 48 8.56 -4.26 -2.81
CA VAL A 48 8.54 -4.09 -1.36
C VAL A 48 9.64 -4.90 -0.69
N CYS A 49 10.13 -4.41 0.46
CA CYS A 49 11.02 -5.22 1.30
C CYS A 49 10.29 -6.45 1.86
N GLU A 50 11.07 -7.41 2.35
CA GLU A 50 10.66 -8.59 3.10
C GLU A 50 9.72 -8.27 4.28
N CYS A 51 9.73 -7.01 4.72
CA CYS A 51 8.82 -6.45 5.71
C CYS A 51 7.35 -6.67 5.34
N TYR A 52 6.98 -6.61 4.05
CA TYR A 52 5.60 -6.86 3.61
C TYR A 52 5.16 -8.28 3.95
N GLY A 53 6.01 -9.29 3.69
CA GLY A 53 5.71 -10.68 4.01
C GLY A 53 5.51 -10.89 5.51
N THR A 54 6.38 -10.31 6.33
CA THR A 54 6.29 -10.37 7.80
C THR A 54 5.02 -9.73 8.34
N ILE A 55 4.64 -8.55 7.82
CA ILE A 55 3.41 -7.85 8.23
C ILE A 55 2.18 -8.61 7.76
N ARG A 56 2.18 -9.10 6.51
CA ARG A 56 1.08 -9.89 5.93
C ARG A 56 0.83 -11.14 6.76
N ASP A 57 1.88 -11.90 7.07
CA ASP A 57 1.79 -13.10 7.89
C ASP A 57 1.27 -12.79 9.30
N ARG A 58 1.76 -11.71 9.92
CA ARG A 58 1.28 -11.26 11.22
C ARG A 58 -0.19 -10.85 11.21
N LEU A 59 -0.64 -10.12 10.19
CA LEU A 59 -2.04 -9.74 10.03
C LEU A 59 -2.92 -10.98 9.79
N HIS A 60 -2.48 -11.91 8.94
CA HIS A 60 -3.18 -13.17 8.71
C HIS A 60 -3.38 -13.95 10.00
N ARG A 61 -2.38 -14.03 10.88
CA ARG A 61 -2.51 -14.71 12.18
C ARG A 61 -3.46 -14.00 13.16
N LEU A 62 -3.58 -12.67 13.07
CA LEU A 62 -4.44 -11.88 13.97
C LEU A 62 -5.92 -11.89 13.57
N PHE A 63 -6.20 -12.10 12.28
CA PHE A 63 -7.56 -12.12 11.72
C PHE A 63 -7.99 -13.52 11.25
N ALA A 64 -7.27 -14.58 11.64
CA ALA A 64 -7.63 -15.97 11.41
C ALA A 64 -8.50 -16.54 12.55
#